data_AF-K3Y7G7-F1
#
_entry.id   AF-K3Y7G7-F1
#
_cell.length_a   1.000
_cell.length_b   1.000
_cell.length_c   1.000
_cell.angle_alpha   90.00
_cell.angle_beta   90.00
_cell.angle_gamma   90.00
#
_symmetry.space_group_name_H-M   'P 1'
#
loop_
_entity.id
_entity.type
_entity.pdbx_description
1 polymer ?
#
loop_
_entity_poly.entity_id
_entity_poly.type
_entity_poly.pdbx_seq_one_letter_code
_entity_poly.pdbx_strand_id
1 'polypeptide(L)'
;MASPAAATRHPSPTVLASTPRHRLRLHRRGYPPSKLGYQTSRLKVNALFGWLRGDTAMRELIPPAESYTLSGSASEVGAEPREVSISVASSIMDIPAADWDACACDPADPEKFNPFLTHAFLSSLEESGSAVKETGWLPFHVVARDETGHIIGVVPLYLKSHSRGEFVFDQSWAEAYYSYGLEYYPKLQSCVPFTPVTGQRILLRSTPYRDQVFDALIKGLKSLTTKMNVSSLHITFPSEGEFSKLKDNGLLQRIGLQYHWRNRNYKSFDEFLMDLKQPKRKNIRQERKKIPAQSLQMKRLRGDEIKSSHWDTFYKFYRNTTDNHWGRPYLTREFFHLLGEKMGGNVMLVVAENDDKVVAGALNLIGGDTLFGRLWGCLPDAYFPNLHFEACYYQILVLGLLLEIFLHVRRLRLNMLLRSSMIRVHTRKTF
;
A
#
# COMPACT_ATOMS: atom_id res chain seq x y z
N MET A 1 32.26 44.87 -16.74
CA MET A 1 32.42 46.28 -17.18
C MET A 1 32.32 46.25 -18.70
N ALA A 2 31.41 46.87 -19.42
CA ALA A 2 30.56 48.03 -19.17
C ALA A 2 29.23 47.88 -19.96
N SER A 3 28.19 48.56 -19.45
CA SER A 3 27.03 49.06 -20.20
C SER A 3 27.29 50.58 -20.48
N PRO A 4 26.42 51.45 -21.06
CA PRO A 4 25.08 51.28 -21.67
C PRO A 4 24.77 52.22 -22.91
N ALA A 5 23.50 52.22 -23.35
CA ALA A 5 22.68 53.37 -23.86
C ALA A 5 23.05 54.03 -25.22
N ALA A 6 22.19 54.66 -26.04
CA ALA A 6 20.76 54.99 -26.21
C ALA A 6 20.61 55.40 -27.71
N ALA A 7 19.46 55.45 -28.41
CA ALA A 7 18.43 56.51 -28.38
C ALA A 7 17.54 56.34 -29.67
N THR A 8 16.21 56.22 -29.54
CA THR A 8 15.13 57.19 -29.90
C THR A 8 14.68 57.39 -31.37
N ARG A 9 13.36 57.14 -31.56
CA ARG A 9 12.29 57.89 -32.29
C ARG A 9 12.03 57.71 -33.82
N HIS A 10 10.86 57.13 -34.09
CA HIS A 10 9.78 57.31 -35.10
C HIS A 10 9.82 58.49 -36.12
N PRO A 11 9.22 58.36 -37.34
CA PRO A 11 7.75 58.47 -37.53
C PRO A 11 7.09 57.53 -38.57
N SER A 12 5.75 57.46 -38.46
CA SER A 12 4.76 56.65 -39.22
C SER A 12 4.57 57.07 -40.68
N PRO A 13 3.92 56.21 -41.50
CA PRO A 13 2.74 56.70 -42.24
C PRO A 13 1.57 55.70 -42.40
N THR A 14 0.36 56.28 -42.32
CA THR A 14 -0.80 56.17 -43.23
C THR A 14 -1.65 54.89 -43.32
N VAL A 15 -2.95 55.12 -43.16
CA VAL A 15 -4.13 54.26 -43.30
C VAL A 15 -4.49 54.03 -44.77
N LEU A 16 -4.86 52.80 -45.16
CA LEU A 16 -5.78 52.55 -46.28
C LEU A 16 -6.51 51.20 -46.13
N ALA A 17 -7.83 51.31 -46.02
CA ALA A 17 -8.95 50.45 -46.43
C ALA A 17 -8.85 48.90 -46.42
N SER A 18 -9.84 48.33 -45.74
CA SER A 18 -10.39 46.96 -45.77
C SER A 18 -10.81 46.47 -47.18
N THR A 19 -10.49 45.25 -47.62
CA THR A 19 -11.28 43.99 -47.53
C THR A 19 -10.65 42.93 -48.47
N PRO A 20 -11.16 41.67 -48.57
CA PRO A 20 -11.02 40.54 -47.66
C PRO A 20 -10.03 39.48 -48.20
N ARG A 21 -9.04 39.03 -47.41
CA ARG A 21 -8.15 37.93 -47.84
C ARG A 21 -8.69 36.56 -47.38
N HIS A 22 -9.01 35.73 -48.37
CA HIS A 22 -9.16 34.29 -48.26
C HIS A 22 -8.12 33.66 -47.32
N ARG A 23 -8.57 33.02 -46.23
CA ARG A 23 -7.74 32.11 -45.44
C ARG A 23 -7.55 30.82 -46.25
N LEU A 24 -6.37 30.67 -46.85
CA LEU A 24 -5.83 29.37 -47.23
C LEU A 24 -5.72 28.50 -45.98
N ARG A 25 -6.56 27.46 -45.91
CA ARG A 25 -6.48 26.38 -44.91
C ARG A 25 -5.17 25.62 -45.14
N LEU A 26 -4.21 25.79 -44.24
CA LEU A 26 -3.11 24.84 -44.09
C LEU A 26 -3.68 23.52 -43.57
N HIS A 27 -3.78 22.53 -44.46
CA HIS A 27 -4.06 21.14 -44.11
C HIS A 27 -2.94 20.62 -43.20
N ARG A 28 -3.18 20.61 -41.89
CA ARG A 28 -2.53 19.63 -41.01
C ARG A 28 -3.07 18.26 -41.40
N ARG A 29 -2.28 17.47 -42.13
CA ARG A 29 -2.48 16.03 -42.26
C ARG A 29 -2.47 15.43 -40.85
N GLY A 30 -3.67 15.19 -40.32
CA GLY A 30 -3.85 14.36 -39.14
C GLY A 30 -3.50 12.94 -39.54
N TYR A 31 -2.46 12.37 -38.90
CA TYR A 31 -2.34 10.93 -38.84
C TYR A 31 -3.58 10.40 -38.11
N PRO A 32 -4.28 9.38 -38.65
CA PRO A 32 -5.38 8.78 -37.92
C PRO A 32 -4.83 8.17 -36.63
N PRO A 33 -5.56 8.22 -35.50
CA PRO A 33 -5.17 7.46 -34.33
C PRO A 33 -5.12 6.00 -34.76
N SER A 34 -3.95 5.38 -34.65
CA SER A 34 -3.81 3.95 -34.81
C SER A 34 -4.80 3.30 -33.86
N LYS A 35 -5.84 2.67 -34.43
CA LYS A 35 -6.67 1.70 -33.72
C LYS A 35 -5.80 0.47 -33.45
N LEU A 36 -4.84 0.60 -32.52
CA LEU A 36 -4.43 -0.56 -31.74
C LEU A 36 -5.60 -0.81 -30.80
N GLY A 37 -6.54 -1.64 -31.26
CA GLY A 37 -7.55 -2.19 -30.40
C GLY A 37 -6.83 -2.88 -29.25
N TYR A 38 -6.89 -2.27 -28.06
CA TYR A 38 -6.77 -3.01 -26.83
C TYR A 38 -7.96 -3.97 -26.80
N GLN A 39 -7.81 -5.14 -27.44
CA GLN A 39 -8.49 -6.32 -26.98
C GLN A 39 -7.94 -6.58 -25.58
N THR A 40 -8.55 -5.93 -24.60
CA THR A 40 -8.51 -6.38 -23.21
C THR A 40 -8.97 -7.82 -23.26
N SER A 41 -8.04 -8.77 -23.19
CA SER A 41 -8.39 -10.16 -23.03
C SER A 41 -9.21 -10.24 -21.74
N ARG A 42 -10.52 -10.40 -21.91
CA ARG A 42 -11.47 -10.76 -20.87
C ARG A 42 -11.18 -12.21 -20.46
N LEU A 43 -9.99 -12.49 -19.96
CA LEU A 43 -9.83 -13.64 -19.08
C LEU A 43 -10.61 -13.26 -17.82
N LYS A 44 -11.87 -13.72 -17.77
CA LYS A 44 -12.71 -13.65 -16.57
C LYS A 44 -11.83 -14.13 -15.42
N VAL A 45 -11.59 -13.27 -14.43
CA VAL A 45 -10.85 -13.61 -13.18
C VAL A 45 -11.44 -14.88 -12.54
N ASN A 46 -12.73 -15.14 -12.76
CA ASN A 46 -13.45 -16.35 -12.37
C ASN A 46 -12.91 -17.65 -13.01
N ALA A 47 -12.14 -17.62 -14.10
CA ALA A 47 -11.66 -18.82 -14.78
C ALA A 47 -10.46 -19.46 -14.06
N LEU A 48 -9.51 -18.65 -13.55
CA LEU A 48 -8.30 -19.13 -12.87
C LEU A 48 -8.55 -19.75 -11.49
N PHE A 49 -9.71 -19.48 -10.89
CA PHE A 49 -10.15 -20.21 -9.69
C PHE A 49 -11.51 -20.87 -9.88
N GLY A 50 -11.95 -21.00 -11.14
CA GLY A 50 -13.27 -21.56 -11.49
C GLY A 50 -13.39 -23.04 -11.16
N TRP A 51 -12.24 -23.73 -11.06
CA TRP A 51 -12.12 -25.12 -10.64
C TRP A 51 -12.22 -25.32 -9.12
N LEU A 52 -12.00 -24.28 -8.31
CA LEU A 52 -12.05 -24.32 -6.84
C LEU A 52 -13.49 -24.17 -6.32
N ARG A 53 -14.45 -25.03 -6.70
CA ARG A 53 -15.81 -24.94 -6.13
C ARG A 53 -15.92 -25.77 -4.84
N GLY A 54 -16.23 -25.09 -3.72
CA GLY A 54 -16.43 -25.71 -2.40
C GLY A 54 -15.15 -25.86 -1.56
N ASP A 55 -15.31 -26.04 -0.25
CA ASP A 55 -14.21 -26.17 0.73
C ASP A 55 -13.28 -27.35 0.44
N THR A 56 -13.80 -28.42 -0.16
CA THR A 56 -13.04 -29.64 -0.48
C THR A 56 -11.91 -29.38 -1.48
N ALA A 57 -12.16 -28.61 -2.54
CA ALA A 57 -11.12 -28.27 -3.53
C ALA A 57 -10.05 -27.32 -2.95
N MET A 58 -10.42 -26.48 -1.97
CA MET A 58 -9.46 -25.61 -1.28
C MET A 58 -8.53 -26.43 -0.37
N ARG A 59 -9.07 -27.44 0.32
CA ARG A 59 -8.29 -28.38 1.15
C ARG A 59 -7.30 -29.19 0.31
N GLU A 60 -7.64 -29.54 -0.93
CA GLU A 60 -6.72 -30.23 -1.85
C GLU A 60 -5.54 -29.35 -2.30
N LEU A 61 -5.70 -28.03 -2.30
CA LEU A 61 -4.64 -27.08 -2.68
C LEU A 61 -3.69 -26.73 -1.53
N ILE A 62 -4.11 -26.96 -0.28
CA ILE A 62 -3.29 -26.71 0.90
C ILE A 62 -2.43 -27.95 1.15
N PRO A 63 -1.09 -27.87 1.00
CA PRO A 63 -0.25 -29.01 1.32
C PRO A 63 -0.29 -29.30 2.83
N PRO A 64 -0.07 -30.56 3.23
CA PRO A 64 0.05 -30.92 4.64
C PRO A 64 1.21 -30.16 5.30
N ALA A 65 1.09 -29.99 6.62
CA ALA A 65 2.10 -29.29 7.40
C ALA A 65 3.48 -29.94 7.26
N GLU A 66 4.51 -29.11 7.26
CA GLU A 66 5.91 -29.52 7.18
C GLU A 66 6.63 -29.25 8.48
N SER A 67 7.43 -30.21 8.93
CA SER A 67 8.25 -30.07 10.12
C SER A 67 9.68 -29.69 9.79
N TYR A 68 10.25 -28.80 10.60
CA TYR A 68 11.60 -28.30 10.49
C TYR A 68 12.31 -28.39 11.84
N THR A 69 13.47 -29.04 11.88
CA THR A 69 14.31 -29.07 13.08
C THR A 69 15.15 -27.79 13.18
N LEU A 70 15.03 -27.11 14.31
CA LEU A 70 15.84 -25.98 14.72
C LEU A 70 17.09 -26.50 15.44
N SER A 71 18.27 -26.26 14.87
CA SER A 71 19.53 -26.60 15.51
C SER A 71 19.85 -25.57 16.60
N GLY A 72 20.07 -26.00 17.84
CA GLY A 72 20.52 -25.13 18.92
C GLY A 72 21.69 -24.24 18.50
N SER A 73 21.70 -22.99 18.97
CA SER A 73 22.86 -22.09 18.80
C SER A 73 24.13 -22.83 19.26
N ALA A 74 25.24 -22.66 18.54
CA ALA A 74 26.55 -23.20 18.96
C ALA A 74 27.00 -22.71 20.36
N SER A 75 26.29 -21.74 20.94
CA SER A 75 26.49 -21.23 22.31
C SER A 75 25.70 -21.99 23.39
N GLU A 76 24.78 -22.89 23.03
CA GLU A 76 24.00 -23.73 23.95
C GLU A 76 24.37 -25.21 23.77
N VAL A 77 25.50 -25.62 24.36
CA VAL A 77 25.89 -27.04 24.42
C VAL A 77 24.86 -27.76 25.30
N GLY A 78 23.97 -28.56 24.69
CA GLY A 78 22.99 -29.41 25.39
C GLY A 78 21.52 -29.03 25.21
N ALA A 79 21.17 -28.07 24.34
CA ALA A 79 19.77 -27.82 24.00
C ALA A 79 19.21 -28.92 23.08
N GLU A 80 18.15 -29.61 23.52
CA GLU A 80 17.38 -30.56 22.69
C GLU A 80 16.95 -29.89 21.36
N PRO A 81 17.02 -30.60 20.23
CA PRO A 81 16.58 -30.07 18.94
C PRO A 81 15.10 -29.72 19.01
N ARG A 82 14.75 -28.48 18.62
CA ARG A 82 13.37 -28.02 18.62
C ARG A 82 12.70 -28.25 17.28
N GLU A 83 11.44 -28.64 17.27
CA GLU A 83 10.65 -28.80 16.04
C GLU A 83 9.73 -27.61 15.82
N VAL A 84 9.68 -27.14 14.57
CA VAL A 84 8.71 -26.15 14.10
C VAL A 84 7.88 -26.75 13.00
N SER A 85 6.57 -26.76 13.19
CA SER A 85 5.62 -27.14 12.16
C SER A 85 5.15 -25.90 11.39
N ILE A 86 5.16 -25.98 10.06
CA ILE A 86 4.71 -24.93 9.15
C ILE A 86 3.47 -25.41 8.43
N SER A 87 2.41 -24.62 8.50
CA SER A 87 1.10 -24.93 7.91
C SER A 87 0.53 -23.70 7.19
N VAL A 88 -0.52 -23.90 6.40
CA VAL A 88 -1.24 -22.83 5.71
C VAL A 88 -2.66 -22.73 6.27
N ALA A 89 -3.08 -21.51 6.58
CA ALA A 89 -4.45 -21.15 6.93
C ALA A 89 -5.16 -20.53 5.71
N SER A 90 -6.39 -20.98 5.47
CA SER A 90 -7.25 -20.59 4.34
C SER A 90 -7.88 -19.20 4.49
N SER A 91 -7.94 -18.70 5.71
CA SER A 91 -8.34 -17.34 6.04
C SER A 91 -7.59 -16.88 7.29
N ILE A 92 -7.42 -15.57 7.44
CA ILE A 92 -6.93 -15.02 8.70
C ILE A 92 -7.87 -15.29 9.88
N MET A 93 -9.16 -15.54 9.60
CA MET A 93 -10.14 -15.90 10.64
C MET A 93 -9.90 -17.28 11.25
N ASP A 94 -9.12 -18.12 10.58
CA ASP A 94 -8.69 -19.43 11.10
C ASP A 94 -7.55 -19.31 12.13
N ILE A 95 -7.02 -18.10 12.34
CA ILE A 95 -5.92 -17.80 13.25
C ILE A 95 -6.44 -16.91 14.39
N PRO A 96 -6.26 -17.28 15.66
CA PRO A 96 -6.64 -16.43 16.78
C PRO A 96 -5.97 -15.06 16.69
N ALA A 97 -6.76 -13.99 16.83
CA ALA A 97 -6.26 -12.62 16.69
C ALA A 97 -5.11 -12.31 17.66
N ALA A 98 -5.22 -12.78 18.90
CA ALA A 98 -4.18 -12.60 19.92
C ALA A 98 -2.83 -13.23 19.52
N ASP A 99 -2.85 -14.39 18.88
CA ASP A 99 -1.64 -15.10 18.45
C ASP A 99 -1.00 -14.44 17.22
N TRP A 100 -1.83 -14.01 16.25
CA TRP A 100 -1.37 -13.25 15.10
C TRP A 100 -0.72 -11.93 15.54
N ASP A 101 -1.42 -11.16 16.39
CA ASP A 101 -0.97 -9.83 16.82
C ASP A 101 0.25 -9.91 17.73
N ALA A 102 0.42 -11.00 18.50
CA ALA A 102 1.66 -11.26 19.25
C ALA A 102 2.88 -11.52 18.36
N CYS A 103 2.69 -11.88 17.08
CA CYS A 103 3.77 -11.95 16.09
C CYS A 103 3.95 -10.62 15.35
N ALA A 104 2.88 -9.87 15.13
CA ALA A 104 2.87 -8.61 14.37
C ALA A 104 3.41 -7.42 15.18
N CYS A 105 3.30 -7.47 16.50
CA CYS A 105 3.78 -6.44 17.42
C CYS A 105 4.73 -7.07 18.43
N ASP A 106 5.99 -6.62 18.46
CA ASP A 106 6.91 -7.00 19.53
C ASP A 106 6.68 -6.04 20.72
N PRO A 107 6.27 -6.53 21.90
CA PRO A 107 6.10 -5.67 23.08
C PRO A 107 7.38 -4.93 23.48
N ALA A 108 8.56 -5.45 23.10
CA ALA A 108 9.84 -4.79 23.35
C ALA A 108 10.13 -3.64 22.37
N ASP A 109 9.37 -3.54 21.26
CA ASP A 109 9.54 -2.50 20.24
C ASP A 109 8.19 -1.92 19.80
N PRO A 110 7.46 -1.24 20.71
CA PRO A 110 6.15 -0.67 20.41
C PRO A 110 6.22 0.42 19.32
N GLU A 111 7.38 1.05 19.14
CA GLU A 111 7.61 2.04 18.08
C GLU A 111 7.49 1.44 16.67
N LYS A 112 7.80 0.15 16.49
CA LYS A 112 7.67 -0.55 15.20
C LYS A 112 6.25 -1.02 14.88
N PHE A 113 5.27 -0.76 15.74
CA PHE A 113 3.89 -1.15 15.50
C PHE A 113 3.38 -0.64 14.14
N ASN A 114 2.94 -1.57 13.29
CA ASN A 114 2.39 -1.30 11.97
C ASN A 114 0.92 -1.75 11.93
N PRO A 115 -0.03 -0.80 11.86
CA PRO A 115 -1.46 -1.10 11.95
C PRO A 115 -1.96 -1.94 10.77
N PHE A 116 -1.24 -1.95 9.65
CA PHE A 116 -1.61 -2.74 8.47
C PHE A 116 -1.32 -4.25 8.58
N LEU A 117 -0.55 -4.66 9.59
CA LEU A 117 -0.17 -6.05 9.82
C LEU A 117 -0.98 -6.70 10.94
N THR A 118 -1.90 -5.97 11.56
CA THR A 118 -2.76 -6.53 12.61
C THR A 118 -3.81 -7.46 12.02
N HIS A 119 -4.27 -8.38 12.86
CA HIS A 119 -5.40 -9.26 12.54
C HIS A 119 -6.63 -8.44 12.16
N ALA A 120 -6.94 -7.40 12.93
CA ALA A 120 -8.07 -6.49 12.70
C ALA A 120 -8.07 -5.87 11.29
N PHE A 121 -6.92 -5.43 10.78
CA PHE A 121 -6.84 -4.82 9.45
C PHE A 121 -7.02 -5.85 8.33
N LEU A 122 -6.32 -6.99 8.43
CA LEU A 122 -6.33 -8.03 7.41
C LEU A 122 -7.68 -8.77 7.36
N SER A 123 -8.27 -9.06 8.52
CA SER A 123 -9.63 -9.63 8.62
C SER A 123 -10.68 -8.70 8.02
N SER A 124 -10.56 -7.38 8.24
CA SER A 124 -11.43 -6.40 7.58
C SER A 124 -11.37 -6.48 6.05
N LEU A 125 -10.22 -6.81 5.46
CA LEU A 125 -10.08 -6.97 4.01
C LEU A 125 -10.75 -8.26 3.50
N GLU A 126 -10.61 -9.36 4.23
CA GLU A 126 -11.20 -10.66 3.87
C GLU A 126 -12.72 -10.67 4.08
N GLU A 127 -13.20 -10.31 5.28
CA GLU A 127 -14.62 -10.31 5.63
C GLU A 127 -15.45 -9.35 4.78
N SER A 128 -14.85 -8.23 4.36
CA SER A 128 -15.52 -7.26 3.47
C SER A 128 -15.62 -7.70 2.02
N GLY A 129 -15.02 -8.83 1.64
CA GLY A 129 -14.92 -9.27 0.25
C GLY A 129 -13.91 -8.47 -0.59
N SER A 130 -13.04 -7.67 0.03
CA SER A 130 -12.05 -6.87 -0.70
C SER A 130 -10.87 -7.72 -1.17
N ALA A 131 -10.28 -8.51 -0.28
CA ALA A 131 -9.16 -9.41 -0.54
C ALA A 131 -9.59 -10.87 -0.42
N VAL A 132 -10.36 -11.34 -1.40
CA VAL A 132 -10.90 -12.70 -1.45
C VAL A 132 -10.65 -13.35 -2.80
N LYS A 133 -10.92 -14.65 -2.87
CA LYS A 133 -10.78 -15.46 -4.08
C LYS A 133 -11.45 -14.83 -5.30
N GLU A 134 -12.67 -14.32 -5.13
CA GLU A 134 -13.52 -13.73 -6.18
C GLU A 134 -12.87 -12.47 -6.79
N THR A 135 -12.06 -11.76 -5.99
CA THR A 135 -11.30 -10.58 -6.42
C THR A 135 -9.88 -10.92 -6.85
N GLY A 136 -9.53 -12.21 -6.95
CA GLY A 136 -8.20 -12.68 -7.34
C GLY A 136 -7.17 -12.65 -6.21
N TRP A 137 -7.62 -12.60 -4.96
CA TRP A 137 -6.82 -12.54 -3.72
C TRP A 137 -7.19 -13.69 -2.79
N LEU A 138 -6.83 -14.92 -3.14
CA LEU A 138 -7.14 -16.09 -2.33
C LEU A 138 -6.20 -16.15 -1.11
N PRO A 139 -6.69 -16.09 0.15
CA PRO A 139 -5.83 -16.10 1.34
C PRO A 139 -5.16 -17.45 1.57
N PHE A 140 -3.86 -17.42 1.89
CA PHE A 140 -2.96 -18.58 2.03
C PHE A 140 -1.94 -18.33 3.17
N HIS A 141 -2.39 -17.78 4.31
CA HIS A 141 -1.48 -17.33 5.38
C HIS A 141 -0.62 -18.49 5.90
N VAL A 142 0.68 -18.28 6.04
CA VAL A 142 1.58 -19.31 6.59
C VAL A 142 1.69 -19.12 8.09
N VAL A 143 1.63 -20.22 8.84
CA VAL A 143 1.70 -20.26 10.30
C VAL A 143 2.77 -21.25 10.73
N ALA A 144 3.74 -20.78 11.52
CA ALA A 144 4.73 -21.59 12.21
C ALA A 144 4.30 -21.82 13.67
N ARG A 145 4.28 -23.09 14.09
CA ARG A 145 4.02 -23.49 15.48
C ARG A 145 5.20 -24.25 16.07
N ASP A 146 5.45 -24.06 17.36
CA ASP A 146 6.36 -24.93 18.11
C ASP A 146 5.74 -26.29 18.44
N GLU A 147 6.51 -27.17 19.08
CA GLU A 147 6.10 -28.51 19.53
C GLU A 147 4.87 -28.50 20.46
N THR A 148 4.66 -27.41 21.19
CA THR A 148 3.52 -27.25 22.10
C THR A 148 2.27 -26.74 21.37
N GLY A 149 2.38 -26.45 20.08
CA GLY A 149 1.30 -25.94 19.25
C GLY A 149 1.15 -24.41 19.30
N HIS A 150 2.03 -23.69 19.99
CA HIS A 150 1.95 -22.23 20.05
C HIS A 150 2.44 -21.60 18.75
N ILE A 151 1.73 -20.58 18.28
CA ILE A 151 2.12 -19.81 17.11
C ILE A 151 3.34 -18.94 17.47
N ILE A 152 4.43 -19.15 16.72
CA ILE A 152 5.71 -18.45 16.91
C ILE A 152 6.09 -17.61 15.70
N GLY A 153 5.37 -17.76 14.59
CA GLY A 153 5.53 -16.90 13.41
C GLY A 153 4.37 -17.03 12.44
N VAL A 154 4.08 -15.95 11.72
CA VAL A 154 3.04 -15.89 10.68
C VAL A 154 3.49 -15.06 9.48
N VAL A 155 2.93 -15.36 8.31
CA VAL A 155 3.19 -14.63 7.06
C VAL A 155 1.86 -14.31 6.40
N PRO A 156 1.47 -13.03 6.23
CA PRO A 156 0.38 -12.67 5.33
C PRO A 156 0.75 -13.08 3.91
N LEU A 157 -0.01 -14.01 3.33
CA LEU A 157 0.30 -14.60 2.04
C LEU A 157 -1.01 -14.85 1.28
N TYR A 158 -1.00 -14.53 -0.01
CA TYR A 158 -2.15 -14.67 -0.90
C TYR A 158 -1.73 -15.38 -2.19
N LEU A 159 -2.56 -16.30 -2.66
CA LEU A 159 -2.47 -16.86 -4.01
C LEU A 159 -3.19 -15.91 -4.98
N LYS A 160 -2.42 -15.34 -5.92
CA LYS A 160 -2.87 -14.26 -6.80
C LYS A 160 -3.10 -14.75 -8.22
N SER A 161 -4.28 -14.46 -8.77
CA SER A 161 -4.61 -14.70 -10.20
C SER A 161 -4.29 -13.50 -11.11
N HIS A 162 -3.84 -12.38 -10.53
CA HIS A 162 -3.40 -11.17 -11.23
C HIS A 162 -2.61 -10.25 -10.28
N SER A 163 -1.89 -9.25 -10.79
CA SER A 163 -1.14 -8.29 -9.95
C SER A 163 -1.82 -6.99 -9.57
N ARG A 164 -3.09 -6.82 -9.93
CA ARG A 164 -3.86 -5.63 -9.50
C ARG A 164 -3.93 -5.54 -7.98
N GLY A 165 -3.71 -4.35 -7.45
CA GLY A 165 -3.74 -4.05 -6.01
C GLY A 165 -2.44 -4.32 -5.25
N GLU A 166 -1.41 -4.88 -5.89
CA GLU A 166 -0.09 -5.12 -5.27
C GLU A 166 0.82 -3.89 -5.31
N PHE A 167 0.46 -2.89 -6.12
CA PHE A 167 1.25 -1.67 -6.38
C PHE A 167 2.67 -1.90 -6.90
N VAL A 168 2.92 -3.11 -7.41
CA VAL A 168 4.11 -3.50 -8.14
C VAL A 168 3.64 -4.06 -9.49
N PHE A 169 3.93 -3.34 -10.57
CA PHE A 169 3.50 -3.76 -11.91
C PHE A 169 4.50 -4.75 -12.48
N ASP A 170 4.01 -5.94 -12.82
CA ASP A 170 4.76 -7.07 -13.36
C ASP A 170 4.13 -7.63 -14.64
N GLN A 171 3.31 -6.82 -15.32
CA GLN A 171 2.69 -7.16 -16.60
C GLN A 171 3.74 -7.59 -17.62
N SER A 172 4.90 -6.92 -17.68
CA SER A 172 6.01 -7.30 -18.55
C SER A 172 6.53 -8.71 -18.26
N TRP A 173 6.48 -9.17 -17.02
CA TRP A 173 6.87 -10.55 -16.67
C TRP A 173 5.80 -11.55 -17.08
N ALA A 174 4.53 -11.22 -16.86
CA ALA A 174 3.43 -12.07 -17.30
C ALA A 174 3.44 -12.22 -18.83
N GLU A 175 3.62 -11.12 -19.57
CA GLU A 175 3.77 -11.11 -21.03
C GLU A 175 4.93 -11.98 -21.50
N ALA A 176 6.09 -11.89 -20.84
CA ALA A 176 7.24 -12.75 -21.16
C ALA A 176 6.91 -14.23 -20.96
N TYR A 177 6.32 -14.63 -19.83
CA TYR A 177 5.91 -16.02 -19.58
C TYR A 177 4.97 -16.53 -20.67
N TYR A 178 3.94 -15.75 -21.01
CA TYR A 178 2.97 -16.13 -22.04
C TYR A 178 3.61 -16.22 -23.42
N SER A 179 4.59 -15.37 -23.75
CA SER A 179 5.32 -15.46 -25.03
C SER A 179 6.12 -16.77 -25.17
N TYR A 180 6.46 -17.43 -24.06
CA TYR A 180 7.09 -18.75 -24.02
C TYR A 180 6.11 -19.90 -23.75
N GLY A 181 4.79 -19.64 -23.78
CA GLY A 181 3.76 -20.66 -23.53
C GLY A 181 3.67 -21.12 -22.06
N LEU A 182 4.22 -20.34 -21.13
CA LEU A 182 4.16 -20.63 -19.69
C LEU A 182 3.07 -19.79 -19.01
N GLU A 183 2.45 -20.34 -17.97
CA GLU A 183 1.51 -19.58 -17.14
C GLU A 183 2.24 -18.78 -16.07
N TYR A 184 1.93 -17.48 -16.00
CA TYR A 184 2.48 -16.62 -14.95
C TYR A 184 1.65 -16.61 -13.66
N TYR A 185 0.33 -16.77 -13.79
CA TYR A 185 -0.57 -16.88 -12.65
C TYR A 185 -1.11 -18.31 -12.56
N PRO A 186 -1.37 -18.83 -11.35
CA PRO A 186 -1.24 -18.12 -10.08
C PRO A 186 0.21 -17.97 -9.58
N LYS A 187 0.42 -16.98 -8.72
CA LYS A 187 1.67 -16.75 -7.98
C LYS A 187 1.37 -16.53 -6.50
N LEU A 188 2.36 -16.78 -5.64
CA LEU A 188 2.28 -16.48 -4.21
C LEU A 188 2.77 -15.05 -3.94
N GLN A 189 2.02 -14.29 -3.13
CA GLN A 189 2.30 -12.89 -2.85
C GLN A 189 2.14 -12.62 -1.34
N SER A 190 3.25 -12.36 -0.67
CA SER A 190 3.25 -11.79 0.68
C SER A 190 3.29 -10.27 0.59
N CYS A 191 2.22 -9.63 1.07
CA CYS A 191 2.07 -8.18 1.09
C CYS A 191 0.96 -7.76 2.07
N VAL A 192 0.81 -6.46 2.26
CA VAL A 192 -0.45 -5.88 2.75
C VAL A 192 -1.34 -5.60 1.53
N PRO A 193 -2.53 -6.20 1.39
CA PRO A 193 -3.39 -5.94 0.25
C PRO A 193 -3.74 -4.45 0.12
N PHE A 194 -3.70 -3.96 -1.12
CA PHE A 194 -4.08 -2.60 -1.48
C PHE A 194 -3.33 -1.48 -0.72
N THR A 195 -2.14 -1.77 -0.17
CA THR A 195 -1.36 -0.79 0.60
C THR A 195 0.15 -0.98 0.39
N PRO A 196 0.84 -0.07 -0.34
CA PRO A 196 2.28 -0.18 -0.63
C PRO A 196 3.17 0.25 0.55
N VAL A 197 2.92 -0.29 1.74
CA VAL A 197 3.60 0.11 2.98
C VAL A 197 4.79 -0.79 3.29
N THR A 198 5.96 -0.18 3.48
CA THR A 198 7.17 -0.89 3.94
C THR A 198 7.01 -1.37 5.38
N GLY A 199 7.32 -2.63 5.65
CA GLY A 199 7.22 -3.19 7.00
C GLY A 199 7.41 -4.70 6.98
N GLN A 200 7.29 -5.34 8.14
CA GLN A 200 7.51 -6.78 8.24
C GLN A 200 6.55 -7.57 7.33
N ARG A 201 7.03 -8.71 6.81
CA ARG A 201 6.23 -9.68 6.04
C ARG A 201 6.33 -11.07 6.60
N ILE A 202 7.42 -11.37 7.29
CA ILE A 202 7.58 -12.56 8.12
C ILE A 202 7.51 -12.07 9.56
N LEU A 203 6.34 -12.24 10.17
CA LEU A 203 6.03 -11.77 11.52
C LEU A 203 6.42 -12.87 12.48
N LEU A 204 7.18 -12.53 13.53
CA LEU A 204 7.77 -13.52 14.43
C LEU A 204 7.59 -13.06 15.86
N ARG A 205 7.27 -14.01 16.72
CA ARG A 205 7.26 -13.81 18.16
C ARG A 205 8.68 -13.59 18.68
N SER A 206 8.82 -12.82 19.75
CA SER A 206 10.11 -12.62 20.40
C SER A 206 10.52 -13.90 21.12
N THR A 207 11.44 -14.66 20.52
CA THR A 207 11.96 -15.93 21.05
C THR A 207 13.49 -15.99 20.85
N PRO A 208 14.24 -16.75 21.67
CA PRO A 208 15.69 -16.90 21.51
C PRO A 208 16.12 -17.47 20.15
N TYR A 209 15.22 -18.17 19.46
CA TYR A 209 15.45 -18.88 18.19
C TYR A 209 14.75 -18.18 17.01
N ARG A 210 14.37 -16.90 17.16
CA ARG A 210 13.65 -16.10 16.16
C ARG A 210 14.26 -16.18 14.76
N ASP A 211 15.59 -16.10 14.64
CA ASP A 211 16.27 -16.15 13.34
C ASP A 211 16.17 -17.54 12.68
N GLN A 212 16.14 -18.61 13.47
CA GLN A 212 15.96 -19.95 12.93
C GLN A 212 14.53 -20.18 12.46
N VAL A 213 13.53 -19.62 13.18
CA VAL A 213 12.12 -19.63 12.74
C VAL A 213 11.95 -18.84 11.45
N PHE A 214 12.65 -17.70 11.31
CA PHE A 214 12.68 -16.93 10.07
C PHE A 214 13.16 -17.76 8.88
N ASP A 215 14.29 -18.46 9.03
CA ASP A 215 14.84 -19.31 7.99
C ASP A 215 13.93 -20.52 7.68
N ALA A 216 13.32 -21.12 8.71
CA ALA A 216 12.34 -22.19 8.54
C ALA A 216 11.12 -21.69 7.72
N LEU A 217 10.58 -20.51 8.03
CA LEU A 217 9.47 -19.91 7.27
C LEU A 217 9.86 -19.64 5.80
N ILE A 218 11.08 -19.19 5.51
CA ILE A 218 11.52 -19.01 4.12
C ILE A 218 11.64 -20.36 3.40
N LYS A 219 12.18 -21.39 4.05
CA LYS A 219 12.22 -22.75 3.49
C LYS A 219 10.81 -23.27 3.21
N GLY A 220 9.88 -23.10 4.17
CA GLY A 220 8.47 -23.45 4.02
C GLY A 220 7.80 -22.72 2.86
N LEU A 221 8.01 -21.40 2.72
CA LEU A 221 7.49 -20.62 1.61
C LEU A 221 8.01 -21.10 0.25
N LYS A 222 9.30 -21.46 0.15
CA LYS A 222 9.87 -22.04 -1.07
C LYS A 222 9.31 -23.42 -1.37
N SER A 223 9.20 -24.28 -0.36
CA SER A 223 8.60 -25.62 -0.50
C SER A 223 7.16 -25.51 -0.98
N LEU A 224 6.37 -24.62 -0.37
CA LEU A 224 4.99 -24.31 -0.77
C LEU A 224 4.91 -23.88 -2.23
N THR A 225 5.83 -23.01 -2.68
CA THR A 225 5.91 -22.57 -4.09
C THR A 225 6.11 -23.75 -5.04
N THR A 226 6.99 -24.69 -4.69
CA THR A 226 7.25 -25.89 -5.50
C THR A 226 6.07 -26.86 -5.46
N LYS A 227 5.51 -27.15 -4.29
CA LYS A 227 4.39 -28.09 -4.11
C LYS A 227 3.12 -27.64 -4.81
N MET A 228 2.82 -26.33 -4.77
CA MET A 228 1.67 -25.76 -5.46
C MET A 228 1.90 -25.57 -6.97
N ASN A 229 3.13 -25.82 -7.47
CA ASN A 229 3.51 -25.61 -8.87
C ASN A 229 3.12 -24.20 -9.39
N VAL A 230 3.31 -23.18 -8.55
CA VAL A 230 3.06 -21.77 -8.91
C VAL A 230 4.29 -21.16 -9.57
N SER A 231 4.10 -20.11 -10.36
CA SER A 231 5.20 -19.51 -11.13
C SER A 231 6.31 -18.89 -10.26
N SER A 232 5.94 -18.34 -9.11
CA SER A 232 6.82 -17.52 -8.29
C SER A 232 6.25 -17.20 -6.91
N LEU A 233 7.16 -16.90 -5.98
CA LEU A 233 6.87 -16.30 -4.68
C LEU A 233 7.39 -14.88 -4.64
N HIS A 234 6.52 -13.95 -4.24
CA HIS A 234 6.83 -12.54 -4.12
C HIS A 234 6.64 -12.03 -2.70
N ILE A 235 7.56 -11.19 -2.24
CA ILE A 235 7.47 -10.48 -0.95
C ILE A 235 7.64 -9.00 -1.24
N THR A 236 6.59 -8.20 -1.12
CA THR A 236 6.64 -6.78 -1.49
C THR A 236 6.66 -5.86 -0.27
N PHE A 237 7.54 -4.87 -0.34
CA PHE A 237 7.77 -3.87 0.70
C PHE A 237 8.18 -4.48 2.06
N PRO A 238 9.11 -5.46 2.14
CA PRO A 238 9.58 -5.92 3.44
C PRO A 238 10.38 -4.82 4.16
N SER A 239 10.62 -5.02 5.45
CA SER A 239 11.54 -4.17 6.19
C SER A 239 12.97 -4.27 5.64
N GLU A 240 13.81 -3.27 5.92
CA GLU A 240 15.22 -3.25 5.46
C GLU A 240 15.99 -4.47 5.96
N GLY A 241 15.78 -4.88 7.22
CA GLY A 241 16.40 -6.08 7.79
C GLY A 241 15.99 -7.37 7.07
N GLU A 242 14.70 -7.54 6.79
CA GLU A 242 14.22 -8.68 6.01
C GLU A 242 14.71 -8.62 4.56
N PHE A 243 14.76 -7.45 3.94
CA PHE A 243 15.23 -7.28 2.56
C PHE A 243 16.63 -7.86 2.35
N SER A 244 17.52 -7.64 3.33
CA SER A 244 18.87 -8.22 3.35
C SER A 244 18.83 -9.73 3.61
N LYS A 245 18.16 -10.19 4.68
CA LYS A 245 18.10 -11.63 5.02
C LYS A 245 17.44 -12.49 3.94
N LEU A 246 16.44 -11.97 3.23
CA LEU A 246 15.78 -12.65 2.11
C LEU A 246 16.75 -12.88 0.95
N LYS A 247 17.66 -11.94 0.69
CA LYS A 247 18.70 -12.09 -0.34
C LYS A 247 19.68 -13.21 0.02
N ASP A 248 20.11 -13.27 1.28
CA ASP A 248 21.01 -14.32 1.77
C ASP A 248 20.35 -15.70 1.68
N ASN A 249 19.02 -15.72 1.80
CA ASN A 249 18.18 -16.86 1.51
C ASN A 249 17.87 -17.06 0.01
N GLY A 250 18.60 -16.44 -0.92
CA GLY A 250 18.49 -16.71 -2.36
C GLY A 250 17.30 -16.08 -3.08
N LEU A 251 16.62 -15.09 -2.48
CA LEU A 251 15.60 -14.30 -3.19
C LEU A 251 16.26 -13.18 -4.02
N LEU A 252 15.68 -12.88 -5.19
CA LEU A 252 16.11 -11.77 -6.02
C LEU A 252 15.55 -10.44 -5.50
N GLN A 253 16.42 -9.44 -5.41
CA GLN A 253 16.08 -8.10 -4.93
C GLN A 253 15.72 -7.16 -6.09
N ARG A 254 14.66 -6.36 -5.94
CA ARG A 254 14.36 -5.21 -6.80
C ARG A 254 14.15 -3.97 -5.94
N ILE A 255 14.73 -2.86 -6.36
CA ILE A 255 14.72 -1.59 -5.63
C ILE A 255 13.67 -0.65 -6.26
N GLY A 256 13.02 0.13 -5.41
CA GLY A 256 12.00 1.12 -5.74
C GLY A 256 12.16 2.34 -4.84
N LEU A 257 11.50 3.44 -5.18
CA LEU A 257 11.60 4.68 -4.42
C LEU A 257 10.31 4.93 -3.62
N GLN A 258 10.47 5.38 -2.39
CA GLN A 258 9.39 5.90 -1.55
C GLN A 258 9.85 7.18 -0.86
N TYR A 259 8.93 8.12 -0.67
CA TYR A 259 9.19 9.37 0.04
C TYR A 259 8.56 9.32 1.42
N HIS A 260 9.38 9.48 2.45
CA HIS A 260 8.91 9.56 3.83
C HIS A 260 9.30 10.91 4.41
N TRP A 261 8.38 11.53 5.13
CA TRP A 261 8.73 12.66 5.98
C TRP A 261 9.13 12.14 7.36
N ARG A 262 10.21 12.68 7.90
CA ARG A 262 10.67 12.37 9.25
C ARG A 262 10.69 13.66 10.04
N ASN A 263 10.15 13.63 11.25
CA ASN A 263 10.28 14.76 12.14
C ASN A 263 11.75 14.88 12.56
N ARG A 264 12.35 16.07 12.38
CA ARG A 264 13.72 16.38 12.83
C ARG A 264 13.68 17.12 14.17
N ASN A 265 12.81 16.66 15.07
CA ASN A 265 12.51 17.28 16.36
C ASN A 265 11.85 18.67 16.28
N TYR A 266 11.13 18.96 15.18
CA TYR A 266 10.36 20.19 15.09
C TYR A 266 9.26 20.18 16.16
N LYS A 267 9.03 21.32 16.82
CA LYS A 267 7.98 21.52 17.84
C LYS A 267 6.75 22.22 17.29
N SER A 268 6.86 22.80 16.09
CA SER A 268 5.76 23.44 15.40
C SER A 268 5.86 23.26 13.89
N PHE A 269 4.73 23.46 13.20
CA PHE A 269 4.72 23.45 11.74
C PHE A 269 5.58 24.59 11.16
N ASP A 270 5.64 25.73 11.86
CA ASP A 270 6.48 26.86 11.42
C ASP A 270 7.98 26.56 11.52
N GLU A 271 8.43 25.82 12.53
CA GLU A 271 9.81 25.33 12.60
C GLU A 271 10.14 24.43 11.41
N PHE A 272 9.27 23.47 11.07
CA PHE A 272 9.42 22.66 9.86
C PHE A 272 9.52 23.53 8.59
N LEU A 273 8.72 24.59 8.49
CA LEU A 273 8.77 25.49 7.33
C LEU A 273 10.07 26.30 7.25
N MET A 274 10.76 26.55 8.37
CA MET A 274 12.03 27.28 8.36
C MET A 274 13.14 26.50 7.67
N ASP A 275 13.11 25.18 7.74
CA ASP A 275 14.06 24.29 7.04
C ASP A 275 13.87 24.24 5.52
N LEU A 276 12.74 24.76 5.01
CA LEU A 276 12.47 24.82 3.58
C LEU A 276 13.01 26.12 2.95
N LYS A 277 13.40 26.04 1.67
CA LYS A 277 13.74 27.24 0.87
C LYS A 277 12.56 28.22 0.85
N GLN A 278 12.86 29.52 0.91
CA GLN A 278 11.85 30.60 1.00
C GLN A 278 10.69 30.47 0.00
N PRO A 279 10.90 30.16 -1.31
CA PRO A 279 9.77 30.03 -2.25
C PRO A 279 8.80 28.91 -1.86
N LYS A 280 9.31 27.77 -1.39
CA LYS A 280 8.49 26.62 -0.97
C LYS A 280 7.71 26.94 0.30
N ARG A 281 8.35 27.55 1.30
CA ARG A 281 7.69 28.03 2.52
C ARG A 281 6.57 29.02 2.21
N LYS A 282 6.83 30.02 1.35
CA LYS A 282 5.84 31.02 0.94
C LYS A 282 4.63 30.36 0.27
N ASN A 283 4.88 29.40 -0.63
CA ASN A 283 3.80 28.70 -1.32
C ASN A 283 2.93 27.90 -0.34
N ILE A 284 3.53 27.10 0.54
CA ILE A 284 2.77 26.32 1.55
C ILE A 284 1.87 27.24 2.37
N ARG A 285 2.41 28.35 2.90
CA ARG A 285 1.61 29.32 3.68
C ARG A 285 0.44 29.90 2.88
N GLN A 286 0.64 30.20 1.59
CA GLN A 286 -0.43 30.71 0.72
C GLN A 286 -1.50 29.65 0.43
N GLU A 287 -1.10 28.40 0.20
CA GLU A 287 -2.03 27.28 0.00
C GLU A 287 -2.92 27.07 1.23
N ARG A 288 -2.34 27.03 2.43
CA ARG A 288 -3.09 26.86 3.70
C ARG A 288 -4.07 28.00 3.95
N LYS A 289 -3.65 29.26 3.69
CA LYS A 289 -4.50 30.44 3.88
C LYS A 289 -5.76 30.44 3.00
N LYS A 290 -5.70 29.77 1.83
CA LYS A 290 -6.85 29.69 0.91
C LYS A 290 -7.97 28.79 1.42
N ILE A 291 -7.71 27.86 2.33
CA ILE A 291 -8.70 26.89 2.80
C ILE A 291 -9.87 27.58 3.53
N PRO A 292 -9.64 28.36 4.62
CA PRO A 292 -10.75 29.06 5.28
C PRO A 292 -11.40 30.13 4.40
N ALA A 293 -10.68 30.71 3.45
CA ALA A 293 -11.23 31.67 2.49
C ALA A 293 -12.24 31.05 1.50
N GLN A 294 -12.30 29.72 1.43
CA GLN A 294 -13.27 28.94 0.65
C GLN A 294 -14.41 28.40 1.52
N SER A 295 -14.59 28.93 2.74
CA SER A 295 -15.58 28.45 3.71
C SER A 295 -15.41 26.97 4.05
N LEU A 296 -14.16 26.50 4.08
CA LEU A 296 -13.83 25.14 4.48
C LEU A 296 -13.34 25.10 5.92
N GLN A 297 -13.91 24.18 6.70
CA GLN A 297 -13.45 23.84 8.03
C GLN A 297 -12.79 22.47 8.00
N MET A 298 -11.56 22.38 8.51
CA MET A 298 -10.83 21.11 8.62
C MET A 298 -11.05 20.51 9.99
N LYS A 299 -11.52 19.25 10.06
CA LYS A 299 -11.61 18.49 11.31
C LYS A 299 -10.78 17.22 11.23
N ARG A 300 -10.32 16.76 12.39
CA ARG A 300 -9.60 15.49 12.56
C ARG A 300 -10.44 14.64 13.49
N LEU A 301 -10.90 13.49 12.99
CA LEU A 301 -11.78 12.57 13.70
C LEU A 301 -11.00 11.28 13.95
N ARG A 302 -11.00 10.77 15.17
CA ARG A 302 -10.32 9.53 15.56
C ARG A 302 -11.25 8.61 16.34
N GLY A 303 -11.11 7.29 16.12
CA GLY A 303 -11.88 6.28 16.85
C GLY A 303 -13.37 6.59 16.86
N ASP A 304 -13.96 6.71 18.04
CA ASP A 304 -15.41 6.90 18.23
C ASP A 304 -15.95 8.23 17.69
N GLU A 305 -15.09 9.22 17.41
CA GLU A 305 -15.49 10.45 16.71
C GLU A 305 -15.92 10.15 15.25
N ILE A 306 -15.41 9.07 14.66
CA ILE A 306 -15.73 8.64 13.30
C ILE A 306 -17.02 7.83 13.30
N LYS A 307 -18.15 8.54 13.13
CA LYS A 307 -19.49 7.94 13.00
C LYS A 307 -19.68 7.18 11.67
N SER A 308 -20.63 6.23 11.65
CA SER A 308 -21.00 5.43 10.46
C SER A 308 -21.30 6.27 9.21
N SER A 309 -21.94 7.44 9.37
CA SER A 309 -22.21 8.39 8.27
C SER A 309 -20.94 8.93 7.60
N HIS A 310 -19.83 9.04 8.34
CA HIS A 310 -18.54 9.42 7.78
C HIS A 310 -17.99 8.34 6.86
N TRP A 311 -18.14 7.05 7.22
CA TRP A 311 -17.69 5.94 6.37
C TRP A 311 -18.46 5.86 5.05
N ASP A 312 -19.77 6.08 5.11
CA ASP A 312 -20.61 6.15 3.91
C ASP A 312 -20.22 7.29 2.99
N THR A 313 -19.93 8.44 3.58
CA THR A 313 -19.48 9.59 2.83
C THR A 313 -18.07 9.37 2.27
N PHE A 314 -17.16 8.79 3.05
CA PHE A 314 -15.80 8.47 2.62
C PHE A 314 -15.77 7.42 1.50
N TYR A 315 -16.67 6.44 1.51
CA TYR A 315 -16.78 5.49 0.41
C TYR A 315 -17.15 6.18 -0.91
N LYS A 316 -18.01 7.21 -0.89
CA LYS A 316 -18.29 8.04 -2.07
C LYS A 316 -17.04 8.77 -2.56
N PHE A 317 -16.22 9.27 -1.64
CA PHE A 317 -14.94 9.92 -1.97
C PHE A 317 -13.98 8.95 -2.64
N TYR A 318 -13.81 7.77 -2.04
CA TYR A 318 -12.97 6.71 -2.57
C TYR A 318 -13.42 6.28 -3.98
N ARG A 319 -14.72 6.06 -4.17
CA ARG A 319 -15.32 5.73 -5.46
C ARG A 319 -15.03 6.79 -6.52
N ASN A 320 -15.25 8.07 -6.19
CA ASN A 320 -14.95 9.18 -7.10
C ASN A 320 -13.46 9.20 -7.51
N THR A 321 -12.54 9.03 -6.56
CA THR A 321 -11.10 8.93 -6.87
C THR A 321 -10.81 7.74 -7.77
N THR A 322 -11.39 6.57 -7.51
CA THR A 322 -11.15 5.36 -8.32
C THR A 322 -11.71 5.48 -9.73
N ASP A 323 -12.91 6.05 -9.90
CA ASP A 323 -13.57 6.18 -11.19
C ASP A 323 -12.79 7.15 -12.11
N ASN A 324 -12.18 8.19 -11.55
CA ASN A 324 -11.36 9.16 -12.29
C ASN A 324 -9.96 8.66 -12.68
N HIS A 325 -9.38 7.70 -11.96
CA HIS A 325 -7.98 7.30 -12.15
C HIS A 325 -7.75 5.83 -12.56
N TRP A 326 -8.53 4.89 -12.05
CA TRP A 326 -8.19 3.45 -12.08
C TRP A 326 -9.34 2.52 -12.49
N GLY A 327 -10.56 3.04 -12.63
CA GLY A 327 -11.73 2.38 -13.25
C GLY A 327 -12.46 1.34 -12.41
N ARG A 328 -11.78 0.59 -11.50
CA ARG A 328 -12.45 -0.32 -10.56
C ARG A 328 -11.93 -0.15 -9.13
N PRO A 329 -12.81 0.02 -8.13
CA PRO A 329 -12.39 0.01 -6.74
C PRO A 329 -11.94 -1.38 -6.30
N TYR A 330 -10.97 -1.41 -5.40
CA TYR A 330 -10.51 -2.61 -4.71
C TYR A 330 -11.23 -2.84 -3.38
N LEU A 331 -11.54 -1.76 -2.67
CA LEU A 331 -12.14 -1.80 -1.34
C LEU A 331 -13.65 -1.65 -1.45
N THR A 332 -14.39 -2.46 -0.70
CA THR A 332 -15.85 -2.38 -0.63
C THR A 332 -16.30 -1.30 0.36
N ARG A 333 -17.59 -0.96 0.37
CA ARG A 333 -18.16 -0.09 1.41
C ARG A 333 -17.97 -0.70 2.80
N GLU A 334 -18.21 -2.00 2.91
CA GLU A 334 -18.15 -2.74 4.17
C GLU A 334 -16.75 -2.72 4.79
N PHE A 335 -15.70 -2.73 3.97
CA PHE A 335 -14.32 -2.58 4.43
C PHE A 335 -14.14 -1.34 5.33
N PHE A 336 -14.74 -0.20 4.97
CA PHE A 336 -14.56 1.04 5.72
C PHE A 336 -15.28 1.00 7.08
N HIS A 337 -16.44 0.36 7.17
CA HIS A 337 -17.15 0.18 8.44
C HIS A 337 -16.40 -0.79 9.36
N LEU A 338 -15.99 -1.96 8.84
CA LEU A 338 -15.19 -2.94 9.59
C LEU A 338 -13.86 -2.36 10.06
N LEU A 339 -13.21 -1.54 9.24
CA LEU A 339 -11.99 -0.83 9.60
C LEU A 339 -12.20 0.04 10.84
N GLY A 340 -13.28 0.85 10.86
CA GLY A 340 -13.61 1.70 12.00
C GLY A 340 -13.93 0.89 13.26
N GLU A 341 -14.74 -0.15 13.11
CA GLU A 341 -15.16 -1.04 14.19
C GLU A 341 -13.99 -1.76 14.87
N LYS A 342 -13.12 -2.39 14.07
CA LYS A 342 -12.07 -3.29 14.59
C LYS A 342 -10.79 -2.59 14.97
N MET A 343 -10.46 -1.46 14.34
CA MET A 343 -9.19 -0.77 14.58
C MET A 343 -9.34 0.46 15.48
N GLY A 344 -10.57 0.96 15.68
CA GLY A 344 -10.89 2.02 16.64
C GLY A 344 -9.90 3.18 16.63
N GLY A 345 -9.21 3.38 17.77
CA GLY A 345 -8.24 4.46 17.97
C GLY A 345 -7.02 4.44 17.04
N ASN A 346 -6.79 3.39 16.25
CA ASN A 346 -5.71 3.34 15.25
C ASN A 346 -6.12 3.94 13.90
N VAL A 347 -7.35 4.44 13.77
CA VAL A 347 -7.88 5.02 12.55
C VAL A 347 -8.16 6.50 12.73
N MET A 348 -7.82 7.30 11.71
CA MET A 348 -8.13 8.73 11.69
C MET A 348 -8.59 9.21 10.31
N LEU A 349 -9.62 10.04 10.32
CA LEU A 349 -10.04 10.84 9.18
C LEU A 349 -9.67 12.31 9.37
N VAL A 350 -9.00 12.89 8.38
CA VAL A 350 -9.00 14.35 8.20
C VAL A 350 -10.16 14.67 7.26
N VAL A 351 -11.15 15.41 7.71
CA VAL A 351 -12.33 15.77 6.91
C VAL A 351 -12.37 17.27 6.65
N ALA A 352 -12.90 17.64 5.48
CA ALA A 352 -13.19 19.02 5.13
C ALA A 352 -14.71 19.20 5.07
N GLU A 353 -15.21 20.19 5.78
CA GLU A 353 -16.62 20.55 5.82
C GLU A 353 -16.86 21.89 5.14
N ASN A 354 -17.93 21.97 4.36
CA ASN A 354 -18.47 23.19 3.77
C ASN A 354 -19.97 23.21 4.09
N ASP A 355 -20.44 24.26 4.79
CA ASP A 355 -21.82 24.39 5.26
C ASP A 355 -22.34 23.11 5.96
N ASP A 356 -21.58 22.65 6.97
CA ASP A 356 -21.83 21.42 7.77
C ASP A 356 -21.86 20.09 6.99
N LYS A 357 -21.57 20.13 5.68
CA LYS A 357 -21.47 18.96 4.83
C LYS A 357 -20.02 18.55 4.64
N VAL A 358 -19.72 17.29 4.92
CA VAL A 358 -18.40 16.71 4.64
C VAL A 358 -18.23 16.58 3.12
N VAL A 359 -17.28 17.34 2.54
CA VAL A 359 -17.05 17.42 1.09
C VAL A 359 -15.79 16.70 0.63
N ALA A 360 -14.83 16.46 1.52
CA ALA A 360 -13.62 15.70 1.23
C ALA A 360 -13.02 15.06 2.49
N GLY A 361 -12.15 14.08 2.30
CA GLY A 361 -11.45 13.45 3.42
C GLY A 361 -10.22 12.64 3.06
N ALA A 362 -9.29 12.58 4.01
CA ALA A 362 -8.09 11.75 3.97
C ALA A 362 -8.14 10.69 5.09
N LEU A 363 -8.00 9.42 4.71
CA LEU A 363 -7.90 8.29 5.64
C LEU A 363 -6.44 8.01 5.99
N ASN A 364 -6.19 7.90 7.29
CA ASN A 364 -4.88 7.64 7.87
C ASN A 364 -4.99 6.51 8.89
N LEU A 365 -3.92 5.71 9.00
CA LEU A 365 -3.74 4.79 10.11
C LEU A 365 -2.60 5.25 11.01
N ILE A 366 -2.76 5.03 12.31
CA ILE A 366 -1.81 5.41 13.36
C ILE A 366 -1.06 4.15 13.79
N GLY A 367 0.25 4.12 13.56
CA GLY A 367 1.15 3.09 14.10
C GLY A 367 1.87 3.56 15.36
N GLY A 368 2.95 2.86 15.71
CA GLY A 368 3.79 3.19 16.87
C GLY A 368 4.47 4.54 16.71
N ASP A 369 5.55 4.58 15.91
CA ASP A 369 6.27 5.82 15.58
C ASP A 369 5.81 6.49 14.29
N THR A 370 4.84 5.92 13.57
CA THR A 370 4.51 6.29 12.20
C THR A 370 3.03 6.58 11.99
N LEU A 371 2.73 7.73 11.38
CA LEU A 371 1.41 8.02 10.79
C LEU A 371 1.43 7.63 9.30
N PHE A 372 0.41 6.90 8.85
CA PHE A 372 0.34 6.38 7.49
C PHE A 372 -0.81 7.02 6.72
N GLY A 373 -0.48 7.88 5.75
CA GLY A 373 -1.44 8.42 4.80
C GLY A 373 -1.81 7.39 3.74
N ARG A 374 -3.10 7.03 3.66
CA ARG A 374 -3.55 5.89 2.83
C ARG A 374 -4.42 6.31 1.65
N LEU A 375 -5.58 6.91 1.90
CA LEU A 375 -6.56 7.23 0.86
C LEU A 375 -7.02 8.68 0.96
N TRP A 376 -7.39 9.24 -0.18
CA TRP A 376 -7.99 10.56 -0.32
C TRP A 376 -9.15 10.51 -1.29
N GLY A 377 -10.14 11.37 -1.07
CA GLY A 377 -11.06 11.77 -2.11
C GLY A 377 -11.96 12.93 -1.70
N CYS A 378 -12.79 13.34 -2.63
CA CYS A 378 -13.84 14.34 -2.44
C CYS A 378 -15.12 13.92 -3.14
N LEU A 379 -16.22 14.62 -2.88
CA LEU A 379 -17.44 14.46 -3.67
C LEU A 379 -17.17 14.76 -5.16
N PRO A 380 -17.89 14.13 -6.09
CA PRO A 380 -17.76 14.38 -7.52
C PRO A 380 -17.84 15.87 -7.90
N ASP A 381 -18.74 16.61 -7.25
CA ASP A 381 -18.98 18.03 -7.52
C ASP A 381 -18.09 18.97 -6.68
N ALA A 382 -17.25 18.42 -5.78
CA ALA A 382 -16.40 19.21 -4.90
C ALA A 382 -15.07 19.53 -5.56
N TYR A 383 -14.88 20.79 -5.98
CA TYR A 383 -13.60 21.31 -6.43
C TYR A 383 -13.16 22.49 -5.55
N PHE A 384 -12.12 22.25 -4.75
CA PHE A 384 -11.52 23.25 -3.87
C PHE A 384 -10.00 23.29 -4.09
N PRO A 385 -9.47 24.38 -4.69
CA PRO A 385 -8.03 24.54 -4.85
C PRO A 385 -7.23 24.30 -3.57
N ASN A 386 -6.19 23.46 -3.69
CA ASN A 386 -5.23 23.11 -2.64
C ASN A 386 -5.77 22.25 -1.49
N LEU A 387 -7.04 21.82 -1.53
CA LEU A 387 -7.64 21.02 -0.47
C LEU A 387 -6.92 19.67 -0.27
N HIS A 388 -6.51 19.02 -1.35
CA HIS A 388 -5.71 17.80 -1.29
C HIS A 388 -4.40 18.02 -0.51
N PHE A 389 -3.70 19.15 -0.71
CA PHE A 389 -2.46 19.42 0.02
C PHE A 389 -2.71 19.68 1.51
N GLU A 390 -3.75 20.45 1.85
CA GLU A 390 -4.10 20.69 3.25
C GLU A 390 -4.44 19.38 3.97
N ALA A 391 -5.33 18.57 3.41
CA ALA A 391 -5.82 17.38 4.07
C ALA A 391 -4.81 16.23 4.08
N CYS A 392 -4.11 15.99 2.96
CA CYS A 392 -3.18 14.87 2.82
C CYS A 392 -1.75 15.18 3.26
N TYR A 393 -1.37 16.43 3.52
CA TYR A 393 0.00 16.75 3.92
C TYR A 393 0.01 17.64 5.16
N TYR A 394 -0.60 18.81 5.10
CA TYR A 394 -0.39 19.81 6.15
C TYR A 394 -1.08 19.46 7.47
N GLN A 395 -2.33 18.99 7.43
CA GLN A 395 -3.06 18.53 8.61
C GLN A 395 -2.39 17.33 9.28
N ILE A 396 -1.85 16.43 8.46
CA ILE A 396 -1.16 15.22 8.90
C ILE A 396 0.21 15.55 9.48
N LEU A 397 0.95 16.51 8.91
CA LEU A 397 2.21 17.00 9.48
C LEU A 397 1.99 17.72 10.81
N VAL A 398 1.00 18.61 10.89
CA VAL A 398 0.62 19.26 12.16
C VAL A 398 0.26 18.20 13.19
N LEU A 399 -0.47 17.16 12.79
CA LEU A 399 -0.83 16.09 13.70
C LEU A 399 0.38 15.25 14.11
N GLY A 400 1.27 14.86 13.20
CA GLY A 400 2.48 14.12 13.54
C GLY A 400 3.30 14.83 14.63
N LEU A 401 3.39 16.16 14.54
CA LEU A 401 4.03 17.00 15.56
C LEU A 401 3.27 17.01 16.90
N LEU A 402 1.93 17.04 16.88
CA LEU A 402 1.10 16.97 18.08
C LEU A 402 1.12 15.56 18.72
N LEU A 403 1.11 14.50 17.91
CA LEU A 403 1.16 13.11 18.37
C LEU A 403 2.55 12.70 18.80
N GLU A 404 3.63 13.37 18.39
CA GLU A 404 4.94 13.15 18.99
C GLU A 404 4.93 13.54 20.48
N ILE A 405 4.15 14.56 20.86
CA ILE A 405 3.99 15.03 22.24
C ILE A 405 3.17 14.04 23.09
N PHE A 406 2.26 13.26 22.48
CA PHE A 406 1.33 12.37 23.20
C PHE A 406 1.57 10.85 22.98
N LEU A 407 2.17 10.45 21.86
CA LEU A 407 2.28 9.05 21.38
C LEU A 407 3.63 8.73 20.70
N HIS A 408 4.62 9.63 20.71
CA HIS A 408 5.96 9.39 20.12
C HIS A 408 5.99 9.10 18.61
N VAL A 409 5.01 9.58 17.83
CA VAL A 409 5.01 9.46 16.35
C VAL A 409 6.06 10.38 15.72
N ARG A 410 7.12 9.81 15.16
CA ARG A 410 8.27 10.53 14.55
C ARG A 410 8.31 10.52 13.02
N ARG A 411 7.47 9.70 12.39
CA ARG A 411 7.50 9.46 10.94
C ARG A 411 6.14 9.66 10.31
N LEU A 412 6.13 10.26 9.13
CA LEU A 412 4.96 10.30 8.26
C LEU A 412 5.30 9.58 6.96
N ARG A 413 4.57 8.52 6.67
CA ARG A 413 4.63 7.85 5.37
C ARG A 413 3.44 8.25 4.54
N LEU A 414 3.72 9.10 3.56
CA LEU A 414 2.77 9.50 2.52
C LEU A 414 2.95 8.54 1.36
N ASN A 415 1.91 7.78 1.03
CA ASN A 415 1.92 6.98 -0.19
C ASN A 415 1.79 7.90 -1.43
N MET A 416 2.86 8.62 -1.77
CA MET A 416 3.03 9.17 -3.11
C MET A 416 3.43 8.04 -4.04
N LEU A 417 2.47 7.55 -4.83
CA LEU A 417 2.69 6.52 -5.83
C LEU A 417 3.58 7.03 -6.96
N LEU A 418 4.87 6.77 -6.86
CA LEU A 418 5.78 6.66 -8.00
C LEU A 418 6.59 5.37 -7.83
N ARG A 419 6.22 4.35 -8.64
CA ARG A 419 6.90 3.08 -8.91
C ARG A 419 7.61 2.40 -7.73
N SER A 420 7.03 1.29 -7.24
CA SER A 420 7.70 0.40 -6.29
C SER A 420 7.83 -1.04 -6.81
N SER A 421 8.71 -1.78 -6.13
CA SER A 421 9.49 -2.93 -6.59
C SER A 421 9.18 -4.25 -5.85
N MET A 422 9.68 -5.35 -6.43
CA MET A 422 9.35 -6.76 -6.19
C MET A 422 10.52 -7.52 -5.54
N ILE A 423 10.24 -8.59 -4.80
CA ILE A 423 11.25 -9.60 -4.47
C ILE A 423 10.76 -10.91 -5.04
N ARG A 424 11.61 -11.74 -5.64
CA ARG A 424 11.17 -12.94 -6.37
C ARG A 424 12.06 -14.16 -6.14
N VAL A 425 11.45 -15.32 -5.89
CA VAL A 425 12.04 -16.66 -6.15
C VAL A 425 11.47 -17.17 -7.47
N HIS A 426 12.33 -17.69 -8.35
CA HIS A 426 11.91 -18.47 -9.53
C HIS A 426 12.04 -19.95 -9.21
N THR A 427 11.03 -20.75 -9.56
CA THR A 427 11.20 -22.21 -9.65
C THR A 427 12.09 -22.49 -10.86
N ARG A 428 13.28 -23.10 -10.63
CA ARG A 428 14.11 -23.61 -11.72
C ARG A 428 13.31 -24.64 -12.53
N LYS A 429 12.89 -24.27 -13.74
CA LYS A 429 13.07 -25.15 -14.89
C LYS A 429 14.24 -24.55 -15.65
N THR A 430 15.36 -25.27 -15.58
CA THR A 430 16.52 -25.12 -16.45
C THR A 430 16.12 -24.76 -17.88
N PHE A 431 16.70 -23.69 -18.40
CA PHE A 431 17.21 -23.71 -19.77
C PHE A 431 18.71 -23.95 -19.67
#